data_AF-A0A3L7VFB5-F1
#
_entry.id   AF-A0A3L7VFB5-F1
#
_cell.length_a   1.000
_cell.length_b   1.000
_cell.length_c   1.000
_cell.angle_alpha   90.00
_cell.angle_beta   90.00
_cell.angle_gamma   90.00
#
_symmetry.space_group_name_H-M   'P 1'
#
loop_
_entity.id
_entity.type
_entity.pdbx_description
1 polymer ?
#
loop_
_entity_poly.entity_id
_entity_poly.type
_entity_poly.pdbx_seq_one_letter_code
_entity_poly.pdbx_strand_id
1 'polypeptide(L)'
;MRSLTTIDGKPDAEAFVAYLLTMGISTHVEPASDPLSKRFTENPSGNTQEDPPGISPTRPTDAWEVWIKNEDRLPQAKEELKTFLANPKDPKYAAALKQANLILREQRQEAKLRQRNIQSPNLGDQRTSMFSGKLPPLTLTLLILCCVFSLLTAFSTPANENRLGLSIVKQLKFVDMDLFAKTNDPTASLQRGELWRIFTPAFLHGSPLHLLMNMLALASLGRLVERLVGIRRYAVLLLLIAAGSHLTQGLLGENVLGIQGLSGSPNFVGISGVVMGLFGYIAVKSRMRPDLGFGLSGQSYFMVGILLVMGFAGDIFGKEGGLQMANFAHLGGLVAGAILGLLSEARRS
;
A
#
# COMPACT_ATOMS: atom_id res chain seq x y z
N MET A 1 -4.69 -28.12 16.64
CA MET A 1 -3.81 -29.01 15.83
C MET A 1 -2.87 -29.68 16.81
N ARG A 2 -2.82 -31.01 16.81
CA ARG A 2 -2.04 -31.78 17.79
C ARG A 2 -1.18 -32.82 17.09
N SER A 3 0.01 -33.05 17.64
CA SER A 3 0.88 -34.16 17.24
C SER A 3 0.20 -35.46 17.65
N LEU A 4 0.10 -36.39 16.69
CA LEU A 4 -0.45 -37.72 16.87
C LEU A 4 0.66 -38.68 17.33
N THR A 5 1.78 -38.71 16.60
CA THR A 5 2.91 -39.60 16.82
C THR A 5 4.11 -39.20 15.95
N THR A 6 5.25 -39.83 16.20
CA THR A 6 6.35 -39.95 15.24
C THR A 6 6.31 -41.31 14.53
N ILE A 7 6.60 -41.35 13.23
CA ILE A 7 6.75 -42.56 12.41
C ILE A 7 8.15 -42.53 11.80
N ASP A 8 8.87 -43.64 11.90
CA ASP A 8 10.19 -43.78 11.28
C ASP A 8 10.05 -44.03 9.77
N GLY A 9 10.85 -43.32 8.99
CA GLY A 9 10.83 -43.38 7.54
C GLY A 9 9.78 -42.45 6.92
N LYS A 10 10.27 -41.52 6.09
CA LYS A 10 9.40 -40.64 5.29
C LYS A 10 8.31 -41.38 4.50
N PRO A 11 8.60 -42.51 3.80
CA PRO A 11 7.58 -43.17 2.97
C PRO A 11 6.40 -43.70 3.78
N ASP A 12 6.66 -44.23 4.97
CA ASP A 12 5.63 -44.80 5.85
C ASP A 12 4.78 -43.68 6.49
N ALA A 13 5.42 -42.57 6.87
CA ALA A 13 4.71 -41.40 7.36
C ALA A 13 3.81 -40.78 6.28
N GLU A 14 4.30 -40.67 5.04
CA GLU A 14 3.52 -40.19 3.89
C GLU A 14 2.36 -41.14 3.54
N ALA A 15 2.59 -42.46 3.59
CA ALA A 15 1.56 -43.47 3.32
C ALA A 15 0.42 -43.42 4.35
N PHE A 16 0.76 -43.29 5.64
CA PHE A 16 -0.21 -43.18 6.71
C PHE A 16 -1.02 -41.88 6.63
N VAL A 17 -0.36 -40.75 6.36
CA VAL A 17 -1.01 -39.44 6.19
C VAL A 17 -1.93 -39.42 4.98
N ALA A 18 -1.52 -40.04 3.88
CA ALA A 18 -2.35 -40.21 2.69
C ALA A 18 -3.61 -41.03 2.99
N TYR A 19 -3.49 -42.10 3.78
CA TYR A 19 -4.63 -42.90 4.22
C TYR A 19 -5.58 -42.12 5.14
N LEU A 20 -5.07 -41.36 6.10
CA LEU A 20 -5.93 -40.49 6.92
C LEU A 20 -6.67 -39.45 6.06
N LEU A 21 -6.03 -38.95 5.00
CA LEU A 21 -6.66 -38.01 4.06
C LEU A 21 -7.81 -38.66 3.29
N THR A 22 -7.71 -39.93 2.87
CA THR A 22 -8.82 -40.63 2.20
C THR A 22 -10.02 -40.86 3.13
N MET A 23 -9.80 -40.89 4.45
CA MET A 23 -10.86 -40.91 5.47
C MET A 23 -11.45 -39.52 5.79
N GLY A 24 -10.97 -38.46 5.12
CA GLY A 24 -11.38 -37.08 5.37
C GLY A 24 -10.80 -36.48 6.65
N ILE A 25 -9.72 -37.04 7.19
CA ILE A 25 -9.00 -36.51 8.35
C ILE A 25 -7.91 -35.57 7.84
N SER A 26 -8.00 -34.29 8.19
CA SER A 26 -7.02 -33.30 7.75
C SER A 26 -5.73 -33.40 8.56
N THR A 27 -4.63 -33.68 7.87
CA THR A 27 -3.33 -34.04 8.46
C THR A 27 -2.18 -33.23 7.86
N HIS A 28 -1.06 -33.20 8.57
CA HIS A 28 0.21 -32.63 8.11
C HIS A 28 1.36 -33.49 8.63
N VAL A 29 2.46 -33.55 7.88
CA VAL A 29 3.66 -34.29 8.29
C VAL A 29 4.88 -33.41 8.13
N GLU A 30 5.76 -33.45 9.12
CA GLU A 30 7.02 -32.70 9.13
C GLU A 30 8.15 -33.56 9.71
N PRO A 31 9.42 -33.28 9.39
CA PRO A 31 10.54 -33.96 10.02
C PRO A 31 10.48 -33.75 11.54
N ALA A 32 10.65 -34.83 12.33
CA ALA A 32 10.67 -34.70 13.78
C ALA A 32 11.91 -33.87 14.18
N SER A 33 11.69 -32.68 14.71
CA SER A 33 12.78 -31.78 15.11
C SER A 33 13.47 -32.28 16.39
N ASP A 34 14.80 -32.12 16.45
CA ASP A 34 15.58 -32.27 17.68
C ASP A 34 15.04 -31.28 18.72
N PRO A 35 14.64 -31.72 19.94
CA PRO A 35 14.07 -30.86 20.97
C PRO A 35 14.97 -29.68 21.38
N LEU A 36 16.25 -29.66 21.00
CA LEU A 36 17.16 -28.52 21.23
C LEU A 36 16.94 -27.31 20.31
N SER A 37 16.18 -27.44 19.21
CA SER A 37 15.94 -26.31 18.29
C SER A 37 14.85 -25.32 18.74
N LYS A 38 14.14 -25.59 19.85
CA LYS A 38 13.11 -24.70 20.42
C LYS A 38 13.54 -23.94 21.69
N ARG A 39 14.84 -23.92 22.05
CA ARG A 39 15.39 -23.02 23.08
C ARG A 39 16.12 -21.83 22.45
N PHE A 40 15.37 -20.91 21.88
CA PHE A 40 15.79 -19.51 21.73
C PHE A 40 14.60 -18.62 22.01
N THR A 41 14.22 -18.53 23.29
CA THR A 41 13.77 -17.27 23.87
C THR A 41 14.20 -17.27 25.33
N GLU A 42 14.90 -16.18 25.69
CA GLU A 42 15.28 -15.75 27.03
C GLU A 42 16.49 -16.44 27.70
N ASN A 43 17.61 -15.71 27.72
CA ASN A 43 18.53 -15.75 28.85
C ASN A 43 18.93 -14.31 29.22
N PRO A 44 18.62 -13.83 30.44
CA PRO A 44 19.20 -12.61 30.97
C PRO A 44 20.02 -12.90 32.24
N SER A 45 21.15 -13.60 32.14
CA SER A 45 22.31 -13.46 33.05
C SER A 45 23.38 -14.50 32.72
N GLY A 46 24.62 -14.04 32.54
CA GLY A 46 25.75 -14.87 32.20
C GLY A 46 26.28 -15.71 33.37
N ASN A 47 26.62 -16.97 33.09
CA ASN A 47 27.89 -17.59 33.46
C ASN A 47 28.04 -18.90 32.67
N THR A 48 29.20 -19.12 32.04
CA THR A 48 29.53 -20.38 31.35
C THR A 48 30.19 -21.34 32.32
N GLN A 49 29.54 -22.47 32.58
CA GLN A 49 30.17 -23.62 33.22
C GLN A 49 29.75 -24.87 32.45
N GLU A 50 30.71 -25.47 31.75
CA GLU A 50 30.54 -26.74 31.04
C GLU A 50 30.64 -27.90 32.04
N ASP A 51 29.61 -28.76 32.07
CA ASP A 51 29.65 -30.08 32.70
C ASP A 51 29.79 -31.19 31.62
N PRO A 52 30.46 -32.32 31.92
CA PRO A 52 30.88 -33.33 30.95
C PRO A 52 29.72 -34.21 30.42
N PRO A 53 29.92 -34.93 29.30
CA PRO A 53 28.82 -35.46 28.48
C PRO A 53 28.15 -36.67 29.12
N GLY A 54 26.91 -36.47 29.60
CA GLY A 54 25.97 -37.55 29.85
C GLY A 54 25.35 -38.02 28.53
N ILE A 55 25.58 -39.28 28.18
CA ILE A 55 25.03 -39.98 27.02
C ILE A 55 23.49 -39.79 26.99
N SER A 56 22.99 -38.96 26.06
CA SER A 56 21.57 -38.93 25.70
C SER A 56 21.32 -39.88 24.53
N PRO A 57 20.22 -40.66 24.54
CA PRO A 57 19.90 -41.57 23.45
C PRO A 57 19.58 -40.74 22.20
N THR A 58 20.43 -40.84 21.18
CA THR A 58 20.19 -40.28 19.85
C THR A 58 18.86 -40.83 19.32
N ARG A 59 17.84 -39.97 19.14
CA ARG A 59 16.65 -40.34 18.37
C ARG A 59 17.06 -40.65 16.92
N PRO A 60 16.39 -41.60 16.24
CA PRO A 60 16.69 -41.90 14.84
C PRO A 60 16.53 -40.65 13.98
N THR A 61 17.52 -40.39 13.13
CA THR A 61 17.58 -39.25 12.19
C THR A 61 16.53 -39.31 11.05
N ASP A 62 15.62 -40.30 11.08
CA ASP A 62 14.61 -40.54 10.06
C ASP A 62 13.17 -40.59 10.62
N ALA A 63 12.93 -40.00 11.79
CA ALA A 63 11.60 -39.90 12.38
C ALA A 63 10.82 -38.69 11.82
N TRP A 64 9.54 -38.89 11.51
CA TRP A 64 8.61 -37.88 10.98
C TRP A 64 7.41 -37.73 11.91
N GLU A 65 7.08 -36.48 12.26
CA GLU A 65 5.96 -36.16 13.14
C GLU A 65 4.67 -35.96 12.34
N VAL A 66 3.62 -36.69 12.72
CA VAL A 66 2.29 -36.63 12.09
C VAL A 66 1.37 -35.79 12.95
N TRP A 67 0.78 -34.75 12.36
CA TRP A 67 -0.11 -33.81 13.02
C TRP A 67 -1.53 -33.91 12.47
N ILE A 68 -2.53 -33.79 13.35
CA ILE A 68 -3.95 -33.76 12.98
C ILE A 68 -4.53 -32.38 13.28
N LYS A 69 -5.26 -31.83 12.31
CA LYS A 69 -5.96 -30.54 12.43
C LYS A 69 -7.32 -30.69 13.13
N ASN A 70 -8.04 -31.77 12.85
CA ASN A 70 -9.39 -32.04 13.32
C ASN A 70 -9.34 -32.80 14.66
N GLU A 71 -9.42 -32.08 15.78
CA GLU A 71 -9.27 -32.67 17.12
C GLU A 71 -10.41 -33.65 17.49
N ASP A 72 -11.58 -33.48 16.90
CA ASP A 72 -12.75 -34.37 17.01
C ASP A 72 -12.48 -35.79 16.46
N ARG A 73 -11.58 -35.91 15.48
CA ARG A 73 -11.22 -37.20 14.86
C ARG A 73 -9.94 -37.82 15.43
N LEU A 74 -9.37 -37.22 16.48
CA LEU A 74 -8.17 -37.71 17.14
C LEU A 74 -8.31 -39.15 17.68
N PRO A 75 -9.44 -39.57 18.30
CA PRO A 75 -9.59 -40.94 18.78
C PRO A 75 -9.56 -41.97 17.65
N GLN A 76 -10.23 -41.66 16.54
CA GLN A 76 -10.26 -42.51 15.34
C GLN A 76 -8.86 -42.65 14.73
N ALA A 77 -8.14 -41.54 14.56
CA ALA A 77 -6.80 -41.57 13.98
C ALA A 77 -5.78 -42.33 14.85
N LYS A 78 -5.95 -42.33 16.18
CA LYS A 78 -5.14 -43.14 17.09
C LYS A 78 -5.37 -44.64 16.91
N GLU A 79 -6.60 -45.04 16.62
CA GLU A 79 -6.91 -46.46 16.40
C GLU A 79 -6.35 -46.93 15.05
N GLU A 80 -6.54 -46.14 14.00
CA GLU A 80 -5.96 -46.41 12.68
C GLU A 80 -4.42 -46.44 12.71
N LEU A 81 -3.81 -45.61 13.57
CA LEU A 81 -2.36 -45.65 13.78
C LEU A 81 -1.90 -47.00 14.33
N LYS A 82 -2.62 -47.59 15.29
CA LYS A 82 -2.27 -48.93 15.81
C LYS A 82 -2.35 -49.97 14.70
N THR A 83 -3.38 -49.91 13.87
CA THR A 83 -3.55 -50.81 12.72
C THR A 83 -2.46 -50.62 11.66
N PHE A 84 -2.03 -49.38 11.43
CA PHE A 84 -0.91 -49.07 10.53
C PHE A 84 0.40 -49.66 11.06
N LEU A 85 0.75 -49.40 12.32
CA LEU A 85 1.98 -49.89 12.92
C LEU A 85 2.04 -51.43 12.97
N ALA A 86 0.89 -52.10 13.06
CA ALA A 86 0.82 -53.57 13.02
C ALA A 86 1.12 -54.15 11.63
N ASN A 87 0.79 -53.44 10.54
CA ASN A 87 1.11 -53.88 9.18
C ASN A 87 1.30 -52.68 8.22
N PRO A 88 2.46 -52.01 8.24
CA PRO A 88 2.68 -50.79 7.44
C PRO A 88 2.69 -51.05 5.92
N LYS A 89 3.02 -52.29 5.52
CA LYS A 89 3.13 -52.71 4.11
C LYS A 89 1.81 -53.20 3.51
N ASP A 90 0.69 -53.02 4.21
CA ASP A 90 -0.62 -53.36 3.69
C ASP A 90 -0.89 -52.63 2.35
N PRO A 91 -1.32 -53.34 1.29
CA PRO A 91 -1.64 -52.74 -0.01
C PRO A 91 -2.59 -51.53 0.07
N LYS A 92 -3.44 -51.45 1.10
CA LYS A 92 -4.37 -50.33 1.27
C LYS A 92 -3.67 -48.98 1.46
N TYR A 93 -2.51 -48.93 2.10
CA TYR A 93 -1.75 -47.68 2.31
C TYR A 93 -1.05 -47.22 1.03
N ALA A 94 -0.54 -48.16 0.23
CA ALA A 94 0.00 -47.86 -1.09
C ALA A 94 -1.09 -47.38 -2.07
N ALA A 95 -2.30 -47.95 -2.00
CA ALA A 95 -3.45 -47.49 -2.76
C ALA A 95 -3.89 -46.07 -2.32
N ALA A 96 -3.86 -45.80 -1.02
CA ALA A 96 -4.22 -44.49 -0.47
C ALA A 96 -3.32 -43.36 -0.97
N LEU A 97 -2.02 -43.60 -1.21
CA LEU A 97 -1.12 -42.60 -1.80
C LEU A 97 -1.59 -42.09 -3.17
N LYS A 98 -2.11 -42.99 -4.03
CA LYS A 98 -2.65 -42.60 -5.34
C LYS A 98 -3.92 -41.79 -5.19
N GLN A 99 -4.81 -42.21 -4.30
CA GLN A 99 -6.10 -41.55 -4.06
C GLN A 99 -5.94 -40.18 -3.38
N ALA A 100 -5.05 -40.06 -2.40
CA ALA A 100 -4.72 -38.81 -1.72
C ALA A 100 -4.19 -37.74 -2.70
N ASN A 101 -3.35 -38.15 -3.66
CA ASN A 101 -2.86 -37.23 -4.70
C ASN A 101 -3.98 -36.71 -5.61
N LEU A 102 -4.99 -37.52 -5.91
CA LEU A 102 -6.17 -37.09 -6.67
C LEU A 102 -7.00 -36.09 -5.85
N ILE A 103 -7.29 -36.41 -4.59
CA ILE A 103 -8.03 -35.52 -3.67
C ILE A 103 -7.31 -34.17 -3.52
N LEU A 104 -5.99 -34.16 -3.36
CA LEU A 104 -5.21 -32.92 -3.25
C LEU A 104 -5.20 -32.12 -4.57
N ARG A 105 -5.21 -32.78 -5.73
CA ARG A 105 -5.33 -32.12 -7.03
C ARG A 105 -6.70 -31.49 -7.21
N GLU A 106 -7.77 -32.20 -6.87
CA GLU A 106 -9.14 -31.71 -6.89
C GLU A 106 -9.30 -30.53 -5.92
N GLN A 107 -8.86 -30.65 -4.67
CA GLN A 107 -8.89 -29.55 -3.70
C GLN A 107 -8.09 -28.33 -4.17
N ARG A 108 -6.94 -28.52 -4.84
CA ARG A 108 -6.18 -27.41 -5.44
C ARG A 108 -6.91 -26.79 -6.63
N GLN A 109 -7.55 -27.59 -7.47
CA GLN A 109 -8.35 -27.10 -8.59
C GLN A 109 -9.59 -26.35 -8.09
N GLU A 110 -10.31 -26.89 -7.10
CA GLU A 110 -11.41 -26.22 -6.44
C GLU A 110 -10.97 -24.95 -5.71
N ALA A 111 -9.81 -24.93 -5.05
CA ALA A 111 -9.28 -23.72 -4.43
C ALA A 111 -8.94 -22.65 -5.49
N LYS A 112 -8.40 -23.05 -6.65
CA LYS A 112 -8.18 -22.15 -7.79
C LYS A 112 -9.49 -21.67 -8.41
N LEU A 113 -10.48 -22.54 -8.54
CA LEU A 113 -11.83 -22.21 -9.02
C LEU A 113 -12.56 -21.32 -8.01
N ARG A 114 -12.43 -21.54 -6.71
CA ARG A 114 -12.95 -20.66 -5.65
C ARG A 114 -12.23 -19.32 -5.69
N GLN A 115 -10.91 -19.26 -5.87
CA GLN A 115 -10.21 -17.98 -6.09
C GLN A 115 -10.69 -17.25 -7.36
N ARG A 116 -10.99 -17.98 -8.45
CA ARG A 116 -11.55 -17.42 -9.68
C ARG A 116 -13.04 -17.05 -9.58
N ASN A 117 -13.84 -17.79 -8.81
CA ASN A 117 -15.28 -17.58 -8.65
C ASN A 117 -15.60 -16.57 -7.54
N ILE A 118 -14.76 -16.46 -6.50
CA ILE A 118 -14.76 -15.34 -5.53
C ILE A 118 -14.39 -14.03 -6.27
N GLN A 119 -13.68 -14.11 -7.40
CA GLN A 119 -13.51 -13.01 -8.34
C GLN A 119 -14.75 -12.66 -9.17
N SER A 120 -15.94 -13.23 -8.88
CA SER A 120 -17.17 -12.83 -9.56
C SER A 120 -18.44 -13.03 -8.71
N PRO A 121 -18.82 -12.02 -7.92
CA PRO A 121 -20.22 -11.63 -7.78
C PRO A 121 -20.52 -10.47 -8.73
N ASN A 122 -21.62 -10.59 -9.47
CA ASN A 122 -22.21 -9.61 -10.39
C ASN A 122 -22.34 -8.19 -9.78
N LEU A 123 -21.27 -7.40 -9.79
CA LEU A 123 -21.32 -5.94 -9.79
C LEU A 123 -20.60 -5.48 -11.07
N GLY A 124 -21.39 -4.93 -12.00
CA GLY A 124 -21.08 -4.83 -13.41
C GLY A 124 -19.69 -4.32 -13.78
N ASP A 125 -19.02 -5.09 -14.64
CA ASP A 125 -18.23 -4.72 -15.83
C ASP A 125 -17.34 -3.46 -15.87
N GLN A 126 -17.03 -2.85 -14.71
CA GLN A 126 -16.03 -1.81 -14.55
C GLN A 126 -14.99 -2.30 -13.56
N ARG A 127 -14.12 -3.20 -14.02
CA ARG A 127 -12.78 -3.30 -13.40
C ARG A 127 -12.25 -1.87 -13.33
N THR A 128 -11.99 -1.38 -12.11
CA THR A 128 -11.45 -0.05 -11.78
C THR A 128 -10.01 0.05 -12.30
N SER A 129 -9.85 -0.04 -13.61
CA SER A 129 -8.60 0.18 -14.29
C SER A 129 -8.23 1.64 -14.12
N MET A 130 -7.07 1.87 -13.55
CA MET A 130 -6.46 3.19 -13.41
C MET A 130 -6.28 3.88 -14.77
N PHE A 131 -6.19 3.11 -15.86
CA PHE A 131 -5.88 3.63 -17.20
C PHE A 131 -6.98 3.42 -18.26
N SER A 132 -8.06 2.68 -17.96
CA SER A 132 -9.10 2.33 -18.97
C SER A 132 -10.48 2.95 -18.69
N GLY A 133 -11.25 3.14 -19.78
CA GLY A 133 -12.62 3.66 -19.80
C GLY A 133 -12.73 5.19 -19.99
N LYS A 134 -13.95 5.72 -19.83
CA LYS A 134 -14.21 7.18 -19.89
C LYS A 134 -13.72 7.88 -18.62
N LEU A 135 -13.15 9.08 -18.74
CA LEU A 135 -12.78 9.89 -17.58
C LEU A 135 -14.04 10.29 -16.80
N PRO A 136 -14.06 10.10 -15.46
CA PRO A 136 -15.11 10.62 -14.61
C PRO A 136 -15.22 12.16 -14.72
N PRO A 137 -16.41 12.73 -14.54
CA PRO A 137 -16.69 14.13 -14.87
C PRO A 137 -15.82 15.10 -14.08
N LEU A 138 -15.64 14.94 -12.76
CA LEU A 138 -14.87 15.91 -11.98
C LEU A 138 -13.37 15.83 -12.32
N THR A 139 -12.84 14.63 -12.49
CA THR A 139 -11.46 14.42 -12.96
C THR A 139 -11.25 15.09 -14.32
N LEU A 140 -12.17 14.90 -15.27
CA LEU A 140 -12.12 15.56 -16.58
C LEU A 140 -12.17 17.09 -16.46
N THR A 141 -13.07 17.62 -15.63
CA THR A 141 -13.18 19.06 -15.39
C THR A 141 -11.87 19.64 -14.86
N LEU A 142 -11.22 18.98 -13.89
CA LEU A 142 -9.94 19.42 -13.35
C LEU A 142 -8.82 19.42 -14.40
N LEU A 143 -8.75 18.37 -15.24
CA LEU A 143 -7.79 18.31 -16.33
C LEU A 143 -7.97 19.50 -17.30
N ILE A 144 -9.22 19.78 -17.69
CA ILE A 144 -9.54 20.90 -18.59
C ILE A 144 -9.16 22.24 -17.93
N LEU A 145 -9.57 22.46 -16.68
CA LEU A 145 -9.26 23.71 -15.98
C LEU A 145 -7.74 23.94 -15.84
N CYS A 146 -6.99 22.91 -15.46
CA CYS A 146 -5.53 23.00 -15.37
C CYS A 146 -4.91 23.35 -16.74
N CYS A 147 -5.35 22.71 -17.83
CA CYS A 147 -4.87 23.04 -19.18
C CYS A 147 -5.23 24.48 -19.59
N VAL A 148 -6.48 24.89 -19.40
CA VAL A 148 -6.95 26.24 -19.77
C VAL A 148 -6.18 27.30 -19.00
N PHE A 149 -6.08 27.20 -17.67
CA PHE A 149 -5.36 28.18 -16.87
C PHE A 149 -3.86 28.21 -17.19
N SER A 150 -3.25 27.05 -17.47
CA SER A 150 -1.84 27.01 -17.88
C SER A 150 -1.59 27.73 -19.20
N LEU A 151 -2.49 27.59 -20.18
CA LEU A 151 -2.38 28.29 -21.46
C LEU A 151 -2.63 29.80 -21.32
N LEU A 152 -3.71 30.19 -20.62
CA LEU A 152 -4.06 31.61 -20.42
C LEU A 152 -2.98 32.39 -19.66
N THR A 153 -2.23 31.72 -18.79
CA THR A 153 -1.17 32.33 -17.98
C THR A 153 0.23 32.15 -18.57
N ALA A 154 0.36 31.57 -19.77
CA ALA A 154 1.64 31.20 -20.36
C ALA A 154 2.55 30.48 -19.35
N PHE A 155 2.00 29.43 -18.72
CA PHE A 155 2.65 28.65 -17.67
C PHE A 155 3.09 29.50 -16.47
N SER A 156 2.17 30.31 -15.94
CA SER A 156 2.40 31.20 -14.78
C SER A 156 3.46 32.28 -14.99
N THR A 157 3.94 32.46 -16.23
CA THR A 157 4.88 33.52 -16.65
C THR A 157 4.29 34.35 -17.79
N PRO A 158 3.16 35.05 -17.58
CA PRO A 158 2.53 35.86 -18.62
C PRO A 158 3.41 37.07 -18.97
N ALA A 159 3.46 37.40 -20.27
CA ALA A 159 4.08 38.65 -20.73
C ALA A 159 3.32 39.87 -20.21
N ASN A 160 3.98 41.04 -20.11
CA ASN A 160 3.40 42.28 -19.57
C ASN A 160 2.13 42.74 -20.31
N GLU A 161 2.06 42.45 -21.61
CA GLU A 161 0.90 42.73 -22.46
C GLU A 161 -0.30 41.80 -22.19
N ASN A 162 -0.06 40.60 -21.65
CA ASN A 162 -1.11 39.64 -21.29
C ASN A 162 -1.73 40.01 -19.92
N ARG A 163 -2.54 41.06 -19.92
CA ARG A 163 -3.25 41.56 -18.72
C ARG A 163 -4.13 40.50 -18.07
N LEU A 164 -4.79 39.66 -18.88
CA LEU A 164 -5.64 38.58 -18.38
C LEU A 164 -4.80 37.54 -17.61
N GLY A 165 -3.71 37.05 -18.20
CA GLY A 165 -2.80 36.09 -17.57
C GLY A 165 -2.20 36.63 -16.28
N LEU A 166 -1.76 37.90 -16.28
CA LEU A 166 -1.26 38.58 -15.07
C LEU A 166 -2.31 38.61 -13.95
N SER A 167 -3.55 38.98 -14.27
CA SER A 167 -4.65 39.00 -13.31
C SER A 167 -4.97 37.61 -12.77
N ILE A 168 -4.99 36.59 -13.63
CA ILE A 168 -5.23 35.20 -13.22
C ILE A 168 -4.13 34.74 -12.25
N VAL A 169 -2.86 34.90 -12.61
CA VAL A 169 -1.74 34.49 -11.73
C VAL A 169 -1.82 35.21 -10.39
N LYS A 170 -2.07 36.52 -10.40
CA LYS A 170 -2.21 37.33 -9.18
C LYS A 170 -3.35 36.83 -8.27
N GLN A 171 -4.48 36.40 -8.84
CA GLN A 171 -5.64 35.95 -8.07
C GLN A 171 -5.55 34.50 -7.61
N LEU A 172 -4.89 33.63 -8.39
CA LEU A 172 -4.87 32.19 -8.14
C LEU A 172 -3.68 31.73 -7.28
N LYS A 173 -2.63 32.55 -7.13
CA LYS A 173 -1.52 32.26 -6.20
C LYS A 173 -1.96 32.26 -4.74
N PHE A 174 -1.20 31.53 -3.91
CA PHE A 174 -1.48 31.35 -2.49
C PHE A 174 -1.56 32.67 -1.70
N VAL A 175 -0.75 33.65 -2.12
CA VAL A 175 -0.77 35.02 -1.61
C VAL A 175 -0.64 35.98 -2.79
N ASP A 176 -1.20 37.19 -2.67
CA ASP A 176 -0.84 38.29 -3.57
C ASP A 176 0.66 38.58 -3.40
N MET A 177 1.45 38.33 -4.44
CA MET A 177 2.91 38.48 -4.37
C MET A 177 3.35 39.92 -4.13
N ASP A 178 2.57 40.92 -4.56
CA ASP A 178 2.86 42.34 -4.28
C ASP A 178 2.65 42.66 -2.80
N LEU A 179 1.65 42.02 -2.18
CA LEU A 179 1.36 42.15 -0.76
C LEU A 179 2.41 41.41 0.07
N PHE A 180 2.76 40.19 -0.34
CA PHE A 180 3.79 39.39 0.31
C PHE A 180 5.15 40.10 0.28
N ALA A 181 5.54 40.70 -0.85
CA ALA A 181 6.79 41.45 -0.96
C ALA A 181 6.88 42.64 0.01
N LYS A 182 5.75 43.23 0.42
CA LYS A 182 5.69 44.37 1.34
C LYS A 182 5.61 43.95 2.81
N THR A 183 4.97 42.82 3.09
CA THR A 183 4.63 42.41 4.46
C THR A 183 5.52 41.27 4.97
N ASN A 184 6.11 40.50 4.06
CA ASN A 184 6.74 39.21 4.32
C ASN A 184 5.83 38.22 5.08
N ASP A 185 4.52 38.41 5.00
CA ASP A 185 3.52 37.58 5.68
C ASP A 185 2.77 36.71 4.65
N PRO A 186 2.98 35.38 4.62
CA PRO A 186 2.31 34.49 3.68
C PRO A 186 0.79 34.42 3.92
N THR A 187 0.30 34.86 5.09
CA THR A 187 -1.12 34.85 5.44
C THR A 187 -1.85 36.15 5.11
N ALA A 188 -1.15 37.19 4.63
CA ALA A 188 -1.72 38.53 4.45
C ALA A 188 -2.98 38.56 3.56
N SER A 189 -3.02 37.77 2.49
CA SER A 189 -4.23 37.61 1.65
C SER A 189 -5.35 36.84 2.36
N LEU A 190 -5.01 35.80 3.12
CA LEU A 190 -6.00 35.00 3.85
C LEU A 190 -6.68 35.82 4.95
N GLN A 191 -5.93 36.67 5.63
CA GLN A 191 -6.45 37.63 6.62
C GLN A 191 -7.45 38.63 6.01
N ARG A 192 -7.38 38.87 4.69
CA ARG A 192 -8.34 39.70 3.94
C ARG A 192 -9.56 38.93 3.45
N GLY A 193 -9.70 37.65 3.82
CA GLY A 193 -10.82 36.79 3.42
C GLY A 193 -10.65 36.10 2.06
N GLU A 194 -9.46 36.15 1.45
CA GLU A 194 -9.18 35.54 0.14
C GLU A 194 -8.97 34.01 0.23
N LEU A 195 -9.88 33.30 0.88
CA LEU A 195 -9.73 31.88 1.24
C LEU A 195 -9.65 30.92 0.04
N TRP A 196 -10.10 31.33 -1.14
CA TRP A 196 -9.96 30.54 -2.37
C TRP A 196 -8.50 30.26 -2.72
N ARG A 197 -7.57 31.13 -2.28
CA ARG A 197 -6.12 31.00 -2.50
C ARG A 197 -5.51 29.76 -1.84
N ILE A 198 -6.21 29.14 -0.90
CA ILE A 198 -5.83 27.84 -0.35
C ILE A 198 -5.95 26.74 -1.43
N PHE A 199 -6.85 26.88 -2.41
CA PHE A 199 -7.17 25.82 -3.37
C PHE A 199 -6.68 26.14 -4.78
N THR A 200 -6.75 27.40 -5.18
CA THR A 200 -6.48 27.82 -6.56
C THR A 200 -5.06 27.62 -7.10
N PRO A 201 -3.98 27.54 -6.28
CA PRO A 201 -2.64 27.24 -6.80
C PRO A 201 -2.56 25.92 -7.57
N ALA A 202 -3.48 24.97 -7.31
CA ALA A 202 -3.55 23.70 -8.02
C ALA A 202 -3.77 23.87 -9.54
N PHE A 203 -4.42 24.95 -9.98
CA PHE A 203 -4.75 25.16 -11.40
C PHE A 203 -3.62 25.81 -12.21
N LEU A 204 -2.64 26.41 -11.53
CA LEU A 204 -1.49 27.05 -12.17
C LEU A 204 -0.38 26.02 -12.39
N HIS A 205 0.37 26.12 -13.50
CA HIS A 205 1.54 25.28 -13.77
C HIS A 205 2.68 26.12 -14.32
N GLY A 206 3.92 25.76 -13.99
CA GLY A 206 5.12 26.52 -14.36
C GLY A 206 5.80 26.08 -15.66
N SER A 207 5.41 24.94 -16.24
CA SER A 207 5.98 24.46 -17.52
C SER A 207 5.07 23.42 -18.20
N PRO A 208 5.21 23.21 -19.52
CA PRO A 208 4.49 22.15 -20.25
C PRO A 208 4.74 20.76 -19.68
N LEU A 209 5.99 20.43 -19.34
CA LEU A 209 6.35 19.12 -18.77
C LEU A 209 5.71 18.92 -17.40
N HIS A 210 5.73 19.94 -16.53
CA HIS A 210 5.09 19.87 -15.22
C HIS A 210 3.57 19.65 -15.36
N LEU A 211 2.92 20.35 -16.29
CA LEU A 211 1.51 20.13 -16.60
C LEU A 211 1.27 18.70 -17.09
N LEU A 212 2.02 18.23 -18.08
CA LEU A 212 1.85 16.89 -18.67
C LEU A 212 1.92 15.80 -17.60
N MET A 213 2.95 15.81 -16.76
CA MET A 213 3.13 14.82 -15.70
C MET A 213 1.99 14.84 -14.69
N ASN A 214 1.53 16.04 -14.30
CA ASN A 214 0.37 16.18 -13.41
C ASN A 214 -0.92 15.67 -14.04
N MET A 215 -1.15 15.94 -15.34
CA MET A 215 -2.35 15.48 -16.03
C MET A 215 -2.38 13.96 -16.17
N LEU A 216 -1.24 13.33 -16.46
CA LEU A 216 -1.13 11.87 -16.50
C LEU A 216 -1.41 11.25 -15.11
N ALA A 217 -0.84 11.82 -14.06
CA ALA A 217 -1.04 11.33 -12.70
C ALA A 217 -2.47 11.60 -12.17
N LEU A 218 -3.06 12.76 -12.47
CA LEU A 218 -4.43 13.08 -12.10
C LEU A 218 -5.45 12.23 -12.89
N ALA A 219 -5.24 12.02 -14.19
CA ALA A 219 -6.11 11.19 -15.01
C ALA A 219 -6.13 9.73 -14.57
N SER A 220 -5.01 9.24 -14.01
CA SER A 220 -4.86 7.86 -13.53
C SER A 220 -5.42 7.70 -12.12
N LEU A 221 -4.91 8.46 -11.15
CA LEU A 221 -5.33 8.36 -9.74
C LEU A 221 -6.73 8.95 -9.51
N GLY A 222 -7.02 10.12 -10.09
CA GLY A 222 -8.30 10.79 -9.93
C GLY A 222 -9.46 9.96 -10.47
N ARG A 223 -9.28 9.31 -11.63
CA ARG A 223 -10.25 8.35 -12.18
C ARG A 223 -10.57 7.22 -11.21
N LEU A 224 -9.53 6.60 -10.65
CA LEU A 224 -9.69 5.49 -9.72
C LEU A 224 -10.46 5.95 -8.48
N VAL A 225 -10.05 7.05 -7.86
CA VAL A 225 -10.67 7.55 -6.63
C VAL A 225 -12.10 8.02 -6.89
N GLU A 226 -12.37 8.78 -7.94
CA GLU A 226 -13.72 9.29 -8.23
C GLU A 226 -14.72 8.16 -8.47
N ARG A 227 -14.32 7.11 -9.19
CA ARG A 227 -15.17 5.92 -9.37
C ARG A 227 -15.39 5.16 -8.06
N LEU A 228 -14.35 5.11 -7.22
CA LEU A 228 -14.39 4.36 -5.97
C LEU A 228 -15.28 5.02 -4.91
N VAL A 229 -15.21 6.35 -4.78
CA VAL A 229 -15.91 7.06 -3.69
C VAL A 229 -17.11 7.88 -4.17
N GLY A 230 -17.26 8.08 -5.48
CA GLY A 230 -18.27 8.92 -6.10
C GLY A 230 -17.90 10.42 -6.09
N ILE A 231 -18.47 11.16 -7.04
CA ILE A 231 -18.12 12.57 -7.31
C ILE A 231 -18.17 13.49 -6.08
N ARG A 232 -19.19 13.38 -5.23
CA ARG A 232 -19.37 14.25 -4.06
C ARG A 232 -18.27 14.05 -3.02
N ARG A 233 -17.96 12.80 -2.69
CA ARG A 233 -16.91 12.47 -1.72
C ARG A 233 -15.53 12.77 -2.30
N TYR A 234 -15.35 12.57 -3.60
CA TYR A 234 -14.12 12.92 -4.29
C TYR A 234 -13.87 14.44 -4.25
N ALA A 235 -14.90 15.27 -4.47
CA ALA A 235 -14.78 16.72 -4.34
C ALA A 235 -14.32 17.15 -2.93
N VAL A 236 -14.94 16.61 -1.87
CA VAL A 236 -14.55 16.90 -0.49
C VAL A 236 -13.12 16.42 -0.23
N LEU A 237 -12.76 15.22 -0.70
CA LEU A 237 -11.41 14.68 -0.57
C LEU A 237 -10.37 15.61 -1.22
N LEU A 238 -10.62 16.08 -2.44
CA LEU A 238 -9.73 16.99 -3.16
C LEU A 238 -9.53 18.30 -2.39
N LEU A 239 -10.60 18.88 -1.84
CA LEU A 239 -10.50 20.12 -1.05
C LEU A 239 -9.67 19.92 0.22
N LEU A 240 -9.90 18.83 0.96
CA LEU A 240 -9.16 18.55 2.19
C LEU A 240 -7.68 18.25 1.92
N ILE A 241 -7.39 17.49 0.86
CA ILE A 241 -6.00 17.24 0.43
C ILE A 241 -5.34 18.54 -0.04
N ALA A 242 -6.03 19.35 -0.86
CA ALA A 242 -5.49 20.63 -1.32
C ALA A 242 -5.19 21.57 -0.15
N ALA A 243 -6.08 21.66 0.85
CA ALA A 243 -5.83 22.42 2.06
C ALA A 243 -4.58 21.92 2.80
N GLY A 244 -4.49 20.61 3.07
CA GLY A 244 -3.32 20.02 3.74
C GLY A 244 -2.01 20.25 2.97
N SER A 245 -2.03 20.05 1.65
CA SER A 245 -0.90 20.30 0.75
C SER A 245 -0.47 21.76 0.75
N HIS A 246 -1.37 22.67 0.39
CA HIS A 246 -1.03 24.07 0.12
C HIS A 246 -0.77 24.88 1.39
N LEU A 247 -1.47 24.59 2.50
CA LEU A 247 -1.18 25.23 3.78
C LEU A 247 0.19 24.80 4.31
N THR A 248 0.56 23.52 4.17
CA THR A 248 1.89 23.04 4.58
C THR A 248 2.99 23.73 3.78
N GLN A 249 2.85 23.82 2.45
CA GLN A 249 3.83 24.52 1.61
C GLN A 249 3.89 26.03 1.86
N GLY A 250 2.72 26.68 1.95
CA GLY A 250 2.62 28.13 1.98
C GLY A 250 2.91 28.77 3.33
N LEU A 251 2.73 28.02 4.43
CA LEU A 251 2.87 28.54 5.80
C LEU A 251 4.14 28.09 6.51
N LEU A 252 4.79 27.01 6.05
CA LEU A 252 6.08 26.64 6.61
C LEU A 252 7.12 27.71 6.24
N GLY A 253 7.82 28.21 7.26
CA GLY A 253 8.86 29.22 7.11
C GLY A 253 10.16 28.64 6.56
N GLU A 254 11.21 29.44 6.68
CA GLU A 254 12.55 29.06 6.26
C GLU A 254 13.25 28.16 7.28
N ASN A 255 14.13 27.29 6.78
CA ASN A 255 15.00 26.42 7.59
C ASN A 255 14.25 25.64 8.67
N VAL A 256 13.15 24.99 8.26
CA VAL A 256 12.34 24.11 9.09
C VAL A 256 13.24 23.09 9.78
N LEU A 257 13.01 22.87 11.08
CA LEU A 257 13.85 22.01 11.94
C LEU A 257 15.33 22.45 12.04
N GLY A 258 15.66 23.70 11.69
CA GLY A 258 17.03 24.22 11.71
C GLY A 258 17.90 23.72 10.55
N ILE A 259 17.31 23.06 9.54
CA ILE A 259 18.02 22.52 8.40
C ILE A 259 18.06 23.57 7.29
N GLN A 260 19.25 23.98 6.88
CA GLN A 260 19.41 24.98 5.82
C GLN A 260 18.74 24.52 4.52
N GLY A 261 17.97 25.42 3.89
CA GLY A 261 17.31 25.17 2.60
C GLY A 261 15.98 24.43 2.70
N LEU A 262 15.75 23.68 3.78
CA LEU A 262 14.47 23.01 4.05
C LEU A 262 13.38 24.03 4.39
N SER A 263 12.72 24.60 3.39
CA SER A 263 11.83 25.75 3.57
C SER A 263 10.50 25.57 2.85
N GLY A 264 9.42 26.03 3.47
CA GLY A 264 8.19 26.32 2.75
C GLY A 264 8.30 27.64 1.99
N SER A 265 7.37 27.88 1.09
CA SER A 265 7.25 29.15 0.37
C SER A 265 5.83 29.31 -0.13
N PRO A 266 5.22 30.51 -0.06
CA PRO A 266 3.92 30.77 -0.66
C PRO A 266 3.98 30.89 -2.20
N ASN A 267 5.18 30.94 -2.80
CA ASN A 267 5.35 31.03 -4.25
C ASN A 267 5.47 29.64 -4.90
N PHE A 268 4.34 28.93 -4.99
CA PHE A 268 4.25 27.62 -5.64
C PHE A 268 3.03 27.55 -6.56
N VAL A 269 3.06 26.58 -7.47
CA VAL A 269 1.98 26.28 -8.41
C VAL A 269 1.92 24.78 -8.67
N GLY A 270 0.74 24.27 -9.02
CA GLY A 270 0.55 22.92 -9.54
C GLY A 270 -0.30 22.04 -8.64
N ILE A 271 -1.05 21.12 -9.27
CA ILE A 271 -1.92 20.15 -8.58
C ILE A 271 -1.15 18.96 -7.98
N SER A 272 0.18 18.92 -8.13
CA SER A 272 1.03 17.77 -7.77
C SER A 272 0.92 17.36 -6.29
N GLY A 273 0.75 18.31 -5.36
CA GLY A 273 0.47 17.97 -3.96
C GLY A 273 -0.87 17.26 -3.76
N VAL A 274 -1.90 17.65 -4.52
CA VAL A 274 -3.19 16.94 -4.53
C VAL A 274 -3.05 15.53 -5.10
N VAL A 275 -2.32 15.39 -6.21
CA VAL A 275 -1.99 14.08 -6.80
C VAL A 275 -1.27 13.18 -5.80
N MET A 276 -0.30 13.73 -5.05
CA MET A 276 0.40 12.99 -4.01
C MET A 276 -0.54 12.55 -2.87
N GLY A 277 -1.52 13.37 -2.52
CA GLY A 277 -2.55 12.96 -1.57
C GLY A 277 -3.50 11.88 -2.11
N LEU A 278 -3.87 11.93 -3.40
CA LEU A 278 -4.62 10.81 -4.00
C LEU A 278 -3.82 9.51 -3.95
N PHE A 279 -2.50 9.58 -4.18
CA PHE A 279 -1.60 8.45 -4.00
C PHE A 279 -1.64 7.92 -2.56
N GLY A 280 -1.47 8.80 -1.56
CA GLY A 280 -1.55 8.44 -0.14
C GLY A 280 -2.88 7.79 0.25
N TYR A 281 -3.99 8.34 -0.25
CA TYR A 281 -5.34 7.79 -0.05
C TYR A 281 -5.46 6.37 -0.61
N ILE A 282 -5.03 6.15 -1.86
CA ILE A 282 -5.05 4.83 -2.51
C ILE A 282 -4.12 3.85 -1.80
N ALA A 283 -2.93 4.30 -1.37
CA ALA A 283 -1.94 3.46 -0.69
C ALA A 283 -2.47 2.86 0.61
N VAL A 284 -3.16 3.66 1.42
CA VAL A 284 -3.82 3.18 2.64
C VAL A 284 -5.00 2.29 2.27
N LYS A 285 -5.87 2.74 1.37
CA LYS A 285 -7.12 2.04 1.08
C LYS A 285 -6.88 0.67 0.44
N SER A 286 -5.93 0.55 -0.48
CA SER A 286 -5.57 -0.74 -1.09
C SER A 286 -4.97 -1.73 -0.09
N ARG A 287 -4.26 -1.27 0.94
CA ARG A 287 -3.73 -2.14 2.01
C ARG A 287 -4.82 -2.60 2.98
N MET A 288 -5.72 -1.71 3.37
CA MET A 288 -6.80 -2.03 4.31
C MET A 288 -7.94 -2.81 3.65
N ARG A 289 -8.14 -2.63 2.34
CA ARG A 289 -9.25 -3.19 1.56
C ARG A 289 -8.75 -3.92 0.30
N PRO A 290 -8.00 -5.03 0.47
CA PRO A 290 -7.55 -5.84 -0.67
C PRO A 290 -8.72 -6.45 -1.46
N ASP A 291 -9.91 -6.55 -0.85
CA ASP A 291 -11.15 -6.99 -1.47
C ASP A 291 -11.62 -6.09 -2.64
N LEU A 292 -11.20 -4.82 -2.67
CA LEU A 292 -11.56 -3.88 -3.74
C LEU A 292 -10.82 -4.13 -5.06
N GLY A 293 -9.83 -5.03 -5.08
CA GLY A 293 -9.20 -5.50 -6.31
C GLY A 293 -8.33 -4.46 -7.03
N PHE A 294 -7.95 -3.36 -6.37
CA PHE A 294 -6.98 -2.39 -6.87
C PHE A 294 -5.78 -2.28 -5.93
N GLY A 295 -4.64 -1.84 -6.47
CA GLY A 295 -3.43 -1.63 -5.69
C GLY A 295 -2.43 -0.76 -6.43
N LEU A 296 -1.42 -0.32 -5.68
CA LEU A 296 -0.25 0.36 -6.23
C LEU A 296 0.88 -0.65 -6.38
N SER A 297 1.62 -0.57 -7.48
CA SER A 297 2.79 -1.44 -7.68
C SER A 297 3.95 -1.01 -6.77
N GLY A 298 4.87 -1.94 -6.48
CA GLY A 298 6.12 -1.60 -5.79
C GLY A 298 6.88 -0.48 -6.48
N GLN A 299 6.87 -0.46 -7.82
CA GLN A 299 7.47 0.59 -8.63
C GLN A 299 6.84 1.97 -8.37
N SER A 300 5.53 2.05 -8.17
CA SER A 300 4.85 3.31 -7.87
C SER A 300 5.27 3.86 -6.50
N TYR A 301 5.43 3.00 -5.49
CA TYR A 301 5.96 3.40 -4.18
C TYR A 301 7.41 3.87 -4.29
N PHE A 302 8.25 3.13 -5.02
CA PHE A 302 9.63 3.52 -5.26
C PHE A 302 9.73 4.87 -5.96
N MET A 303 8.94 5.09 -7.02
CA MET A 303 8.90 6.35 -7.77
C MET A 303 8.48 7.54 -6.90
N VAL A 304 7.46 7.39 -6.06
CA VAL A 304 7.05 8.45 -5.12
C VAL A 304 8.13 8.69 -4.07
N GLY A 305 8.73 7.63 -3.53
CA GLY A 305 9.82 7.73 -2.56
C GLY A 305 11.03 8.48 -3.11
N ILE A 306 11.50 8.11 -4.30
CA ILE A 306 12.64 8.78 -4.93
C ILE A 306 12.32 10.22 -5.30
N LEU A 307 11.08 10.53 -5.74
CA LEU A 307 10.68 11.90 -6.04
C LEU A 307 10.74 12.79 -4.80
N LEU A 308 10.26 12.31 -3.65
CA LEU A 308 10.35 13.04 -2.38
C LEU A 308 11.79 13.20 -1.91
N VAL A 309 12.60 12.14 -2.00
CA VAL A 309 14.02 12.20 -1.60
C VAL A 309 14.80 13.18 -2.48
N MET A 310 14.67 13.08 -3.81
CA MET A 310 15.34 14.00 -4.74
C MET A 310 14.79 15.43 -4.63
N GLY A 311 13.51 15.57 -4.30
CA GLY A 311 12.88 16.86 -4.04
C GLY A 311 13.52 17.56 -2.83
N PHE A 312 13.45 16.94 -1.66
CA PHE A 312 14.03 17.51 -0.43
C PHE A 312 15.57 17.61 -0.49
N ALA A 313 16.26 16.73 -1.22
CA ALA A 313 17.68 16.89 -1.48
C ALA A 313 17.97 18.17 -2.29
N GLY A 314 17.10 18.53 -3.25
CA GLY A 314 17.19 19.79 -3.99
C GLY A 314 16.96 21.03 -3.13
N ASP A 315 16.14 20.93 -2.08
CA ASP A 315 15.94 22.01 -1.10
C ASP A 315 17.20 22.21 -0.26
N ILE A 316 17.79 21.12 0.26
CA ILE A 316 18.91 21.16 1.21
C ILE A 316 20.24 21.46 0.52
N PHE A 317 20.50 20.83 -0.62
CA PHE A 317 21.79 20.89 -1.34
C PHE A 317 21.75 21.80 -2.57
N GLY A 318 20.64 22.49 -2.81
CA GLY A 318 20.45 23.36 -3.97
C GLY A 318 20.21 22.60 -5.29
N LYS A 319 20.22 23.34 -6.40
CA LYS A 319 19.85 22.84 -7.74
C LYS A 319 20.68 21.66 -8.24
N GLU A 320 21.93 21.55 -7.79
CA GLU A 320 22.81 20.44 -8.17
C GLU A 320 22.54 19.17 -7.36
N GLY A 321 21.90 19.31 -6.18
CA GLY A 321 21.59 18.20 -5.29
C GLY A 321 20.23 17.55 -5.53
N GLY A 322 19.38 18.09 -6.40
CA GLY A 322 18.06 17.51 -6.65
C GLY A 322 17.11 18.35 -7.51
N LEU A 323 15.82 18.03 -7.39
CA LEU A 323 14.77 18.64 -8.20
C LEU A 323 14.06 19.74 -7.40
N GLN A 324 13.93 20.93 -7.99
CA GLN A 324 13.17 22.01 -7.35
C GLN A 324 11.67 21.76 -7.49
N MET A 325 11.02 21.47 -6.37
CA MET A 325 9.58 21.22 -6.30
C MET A 325 9.01 21.86 -5.03
N ALA A 326 7.69 21.97 -4.97
CA ALA A 326 6.99 22.29 -3.74
C ALA A 326 6.95 21.04 -2.82
N ASN A 327 8.09 20.69 -2.22
CA ASN A 327 8.25 19.42 -1.50
C ASN A 327 7.33 19.30 -0.28
N PHE A 328 7.11 20.40 0.44
CA PHE A 328 6.14 20.44 1.52
C PHE A 328 4.70 20.33 1.03
N ALA A 329 4.39 20.76 -0.20
CA ALA A 329 3.09 20.49 -0.81
C ALA A 329 2.90 18.99 -1.09
N HIS A 330 3.93 18.32 -1.61
CA HIS A 330 3.90 16.88 -1.86
C HIS A 330 3.76 16.09 -0.57
N LEU A 331 4.60 16.38 0.43
CA LEU A 331 4.55 15.71 1.72
C LEU A 331 3.23 15.98 2.45
N GLY A 332 2.80 17.24 2.54
CA GLY A 332 1.53 17.63 3.17
C GLY A 332 0.32 16.99 2.49
N GLY A 333 0.33 16.93 1.15
CA GLY A 333 -0.67 16.22 0.38
C GLY A 333 -0.68 14.72 0.66
N LEU A 334 0.48 14.06 0.60
CA LEU A 334 0.64 12.62 0.87
C LEU A 334 0.05 12.24 2.23
N VAL A 335 0.45 12.97 3.27
CA VAL A 335 0.03 12.74 4.65
C VAL A 335 -1.46 12.99 4.81
N ALA A 336 -1.99 14.11 4.29
CA ALA A 336 -3.42 14.41 4.33
C ALA A 336 -4.25 13.30 3.65
N GLY A 337 -3.81 12.85 2.47
CA GLY A 337 -4.44 11.76 1.74
C GLY A 337 -4.44 10.43 2.51
N ALA A 338 -3.30 10.06 3.09
CA ALA A 338 -3.18 8.85 3.90
C ALA A 338 -4.09 8.89 5.13
N ILE A 339 -4.13 10.01 5.86
CA ILE A 339 -5.02 10.22 7.01
C ILE A 339 -6.48 10.08 6.59
N LEU A 340 -6.89 10.73 5.49
CA LEU A 340 -8.25 10.62 4.96
C LEU A 340 -8.60 9.19 4.53
N GLY A 341 -7.61 8.44 4.02
CA GLY A 341 -7.72 7.01 3.75
C GLY A 341 -8.09 6.23 5.00
N LEU A 342 -7.31 6.40 6.07
CA LEU A 342 -7.51 5.76 7.37
C LEU A 342 -8.89 6.11 7.96
N LEU A 343 -9.22 7.40 8.01
CA LEU A 343 -10.50 7.89 8.53
C LEU A 343 -11.70 7.33 7.76
N SER A 344 -11.56 7.13 6.45
CA SER A 344 -12.64 6.60 5.62
C SER A 344 -12.97 5.13 5.90
N GLU A 345 -12.02 4.36 6.45
CA GLU A 345 -12.25 2.97 6.88
C GLU A 345 -12.67 2.89 8.36
N ALA A 346 -12.14 3.76 9.23
CA ALA A 346 -12.55 3.82 10.64
C ALA A 346 -14.05 4.08 10.83
N ARG A 347 -14.68 4.87 9.93
CA ARG A 347 -16.13 5.13 9.95
C ARG A 347 -17.01 3.96 9.47
N ARG A 348 -16.40 2.86 9.00
CA ARG A 348 -17.11 1.70 8.46
C ARG A 348 -17.02 0.46 9.37
N SER A 349 -16.20 0.53 10.42
CA SER A 349 -16.01 -0.52 11.42
C SER A 349 -16.99 -0.31 12.57
#